data_AF-A0A965WJA1-F1
#
_entry.id   AF-A0A965WJA1-F1
#
_cell.length_a   1.000
_cell.length_b   1.000
_cell.length_c   1.000
_cell.angle_alpha   90.00
_cell.angle_beta   90.00
_cell.angle_gamma   90.00
#
_symmetry.space_group_name_H-M   'P 1'
#
loop_
_entity.id
_entity.type
_entity.pdbx_description
1 polymer ?
#
loop_
_entity_poly.entity_id
_entity_poly.type
_entity_poly.pdbx_seq_one_letter_code
_entity_poly.pdbx_strand_id
1 'polypeptide(L)'
;VSSYVPILGGYLSQGFDLITASIVLIKNSLGVVGVLVTVGIIIAPVIKLVTLTIGLKLIAGIIESIADKRMSNFLSGVADCTTQLIGALLGVGFVFLVTLLLIICTCNVGVV
;
A
#
# COMPACT_ATOMS: atom_id res chain seq x y z
N VAL A 1 -48.85 31.26 -1.00
CA VAL A 1 -47.46 30.93 -1.39
C VAL A 1 -46.86 29.97 -0.38
N SER A 2 -47.28 28.70 -0.38
CA SER A 2 -46.93 27.78 0.74
C SER A 2 -46.75 26.32 0.33
N SER A 3 -46.74 25.99 -0.98
CA SER A 3 -46.73 24.60 -1.44
C SER A 3 -45.55 24.24 -2.34
N TYR A 4 -44.64 25.17 -2.67
CA TYR A 4 -43.43 24.87 -3.46
C TYR A 4 -42.27 24.29 -2.63
N VAL A 5 -42.19 24.64 -1.35
CA VAL A 5 -41.17 24.16 -0.41
C VAL A 5 -41.20 22.63 -0.22
N PRO A 6 -42.36 21.95 -0.06
CA PRO A 6 -42.39 20.49 0.07
C PRO A 6 -41.99 19.74 -1.21
N ILE A 7 -42.22 20.31 -2.40
CA ILE A 7 -41.84 19.67 -3.67
C ILE A 7 -40.32 19.73 -3.86
N LEU A 8 -39.71 20.89 -3.60
CA LEU A 8 -38.24 21.01 -3.56
C LEU A 8 -37.62 20.12 -2.49
N GLY A 9 -38.27 19.97 -1.33
CA GLY A 9 -37.83 19.06 -0.26
C GLY A 9 -37.80 17.60 -0.68
N GLY A 10 -38.81 17.14 -1.44
CA GLY A 10 -38.84 15.78 -1.99
C GLY A 10 -37.71 15.52 -3.00
N TYR A 11 -37.44 16.46 -3.90
CA TYR A 11 -36.32 16.35 -4.85
C TYR A 11 -34.95 16.46 -4.17
N LEU A 12 -34.80 17.34 -3.17
CA LEU A 12 -33.56 17.44 -2.38
C LEU A 12 -33.30 16.14 -1.60
N SER A 13 -34.34 15.58 -0.97
CA SER A 13 -34.22 14.35 -0.19
C SER A 13 -33.86 13.15 -1.07
N GLN A 14 -34.46 13.03 -2.26
CA GLN A 14 -34.09 11.99 -3.22
C GLN A 14 -32.67 12.18 -3.76
N GLY A 15 -32.24 13.43 -3.99
CA GLY A 15 -30.86 13.74 -4.38
C GLY A 15 -29.85 13.36 -3.29
N PHE A 16 -30.14 13.68 -2.02
CA PHE A 16 -29.30 13.30 -0.88
C PHE A 16 -29.20 11.78 -0.69
N ASP A 17 -30.31 11.06 -0.87
CA ASP A 17 -30.33 9.59 -0.80
C ASP A 17 -29.46 8.97 -1.91
N LEU A 18 -29.59 9.48 -3.14
CA LEU A 18 -28.78 9.04 -4.28
C LEU A 18 -27.28 9.29 -4.07
N ILE A 19 -26.93 10.46 -3.54
CA ILE A 19 -25.53 10.81 -3.21
C ILE A 19 -24.99 9.87 -2.13
N THR A 20 -25.77 9.60 -1.10
CA THR A 20 -25.37 8.72 0.01
C THR A 20 -25.16 7.28 -0.47
N ALA A 21 -26.09 6.76 -1.28
CA ALA A 21 -25.96 5.43 -1.90
C ALA A 21 -24.71 5.34 -2.80
N SER A 22 -24.41 6.39 -3.56
CA SER A 22 -23.22 6.46 -4.41
C SER A 22 -21.93 6.45 -3.60
N ILE A 23 -21.87 7.19 -2.48
CA ILE A 23 -20.70 7.23 -1.58
C ILE A 23 -20.40 5.86 -0.98
N VAL A 24 -21.43 5.10 -0.57
CA VAL A 24 -21.27 3.76 -0.01
C VAL A 24 -20.68 2.78 -1.02
N LEU A 25 -21.17 2.80 -2.27
CA LEU A 25 -20.66 1.97 -3.35
C LEU A 25 -19.19 2.29 -3.69
N ILE A 26 -18.86 3.58 -3.78
CA ILE A 26 -17.52 4.06 -4.08
C ILE A 26 -16.53 3.65 -2.98
N LYS A 27 -16.92 3.75 -1.70
CA LYS A 27 -16.05 3.38 -0.57
C LYS A 27 -15.73 1.89 -0.52
N ASN A 28 -16.71 1.03 -0.75
CA ASN A 28 -16.48 -0.42 -0.77
C ASN A 28 -15.55 -0.80 -1.93
N SER A 29 -15.79 -0.21 -3.10
CA SER A 29 -14.97 -0.43 -4.30
C SER A 29 -13.53 0.08 -4.12
N LEU A 30 -13.34 1.29 -3.60
CA LEU A 30 -12.02 1.88 -3.36
C LEU A 30 -11.20 1.08 -2.36
N GLY A 31 -11.82 0.49 -1.33
CA GLY A 31 -11.10 -0.35 -0.38
C GLY A 31 -10.51 -1.60 -1.01
N VAL A 32 -11.33 -2.34 -1.76
CA VAL A 32 -10.89 -3.57 -2.44
C VAL A 32 -9.84 -3.26 -3.51
N VAL A 33 -10.08 -2.25 -4.35
CA VAL A 33 -9.15 -1.86 -5.42
C VAL A 33 -7.86 -1.28 -4.85
N GLY A 34 -7.94 -0.44 -3.81
CA GLY A 34 -6.77 0.18 -3.17
C GLY A 34 -5.82 -0.84 -2.56
N VAL A 35 -6.37 -1.87 -1.89
CA VAL A 35 -5.55 -2.98 -1.35
C VAL A 35 -4.89 -3.77 -2.49
N LEU A 36 -5.64 -4.12 -3.54
CA LEU A 36 -5.12 -4.86 -4.70
C LEU A 36 -3.95 -4.13 -5.38
N VAL A 37 -4.11 -2.83 -5.67
CA VAL A 37 -3.09 -2.02 -6.32
C VAL A 37 -1.86 -1.86 -5.43
N THR A 38 -2.06 -1.63 -4.13
CA THR A 38 -0.96 -1.51 -3.16
C THR A 38 -0.11 -2.78 -3.10
N VAL A 39 -0.76 -3.95 -3.01
CA VAL A 39 -0.05 -5.24 -3.01
C VAL A 39 0.72 -5.42 -4.32
N GLY A 40 0.10 -5.10 -5.47
CA GLY A 40 0.76 -5.16 -6.77
C GLY A 40 2.02 -4.30 -6.86
N ILE A 41 1.96 -3.06 -6.35
CA ILE A 41 3.09 -2.13 -6.43
C ILE A 41 4.22 -2.47 -5.47
N ILE A 42 3.95 -3.15 -4.37
CA ILE A 42 4.96 -3.62 -3.40
C ILE A 42 5.69 -4.86 -3.93
N ILE A 43 5.01 -5.74 -4.66
CA ILE A 43 5.63 -6.96 -5.19
C ILE A 43 6.78 -6.64 -6.16
N ALA A 44 6.62 -5.65 -7.04
CA ALA A 44 7.66 -5.28 -8.02
C ALA A 44 9.01 -4.86 -7.41
N PRO A 45 9.09 -3.92 -6.43
CA PRO A 45 10.35 -3.55 -5.78
C PRO A 45 10.87 -4.65 -4.86
N VAL A 46 10.01 -5.47 -4.24
CA VAL A 46 10.45 -6.62 -3.43
C VAL A 46 11.23 -7.62 -4.28
N ILE A 47 10.74 -7.98 -5.47
CA ILE A 47 11.44 -8.91 -6.37
C ILE A 47 12.81 -8.36 -6.79
N LYS A 48 12.89 -7.06 -7.11
CA LYS A 48 14.16 -6.41 -7.47
C LYS A 48 15.19 -6.48 -6.33
N LEU A 49 14.77 -6.22 -5.10
CA LEU A 49 15.66 -6.26 -3.93
C LEU A 49 16.10 -7.68 -3.58
N VAL A 50 15.20 -8.66 -3.63
CA VAL A 50 15.53 -10.07 -3.37
C VAL A 50 16.58 -10.58 -4.37
N THR A 51 16.41 -10.24 -5.65
CA THR A 51 17.37 -10.60 -6.71
C THR A 51 18.76 -10.02 -6.43
N LEU A 52 18.82 -8.77 -5.96
CA LEU A 52 20.05 -8.07 -5.62
C LEU A 52 20.75 -8.68 -4.40
N THR A 53 20.00 -9.02 -3.34
CA THR A 53 20.53 -9.69 -2.15
C THR A 53 21.12 -11.06 -2.46
N ILE A 54 20.43 -11.88 -3.26
CA ILE A 54 20.93 -13.21 -3.65
C ILE A 54 22.18 -13.07 -4.51
N GLY A 55 22.19 -12.13 -5.46
CA GLY A 55 23.36 -11.83 -6.29
C GLY A 55 24.59 -11.46 -5.44
N LEU A 56 24.44 -10.52 -4.50
CA LEU A 56 25.52 -10.12 -3.59
C LEU A 56 26.05 -11.28 -2.75
N LYS A 57 25.15 -12.13 -2.21
CA LYS A 57 25.55 -13.32 -1.43
C LYS A 57 26.32 -14.34 -2.26
N LEU A 58 25.91 -14.57 -3.52
CA LEU A 58 26.62 -15.47 -4.43
C LEU A 58 28.03 -14.95 -4.73
N ILE A 59 28.16 -13.65 -5.01
CA ILE A 59 29.46 -13.02 -5.29
C ILE A 59 30.36 -13.06 -4.04
N ALA A 60 29.80 -12.83 -2.85
CA ALA A 60 30.53 -12.93 -1.58
C ALA A 60 31.08 -14.36 -1.36
N GLY A 61 30.28 -15.39 -1.62
CA GLY A 61 30.72 -16.78 -1.50
C GLY A 61 31.82 -17.16 -2.50
N ILE A 62 31.75 -16.68 -3.75
CA ILE A 62 32.80 -16.93 -4.75
C ILE A 62 34.11 -16.22 -4.37
N ILE A 63 34.00 -14.97 -3.89
CA ILE A 63 35.15 -14.17 -3.46
C ILE A 63 35.78 -14.77 -2.21
N GLU A 64 35.01 -15.33 -1.28
CA GLU A 64 35.57 -16.01 -0.09
C GLU A 64 36.44 -17.22 -0.44
N SER A 65 36.16 -17.89 -1.56
CA SER A 65 36.99 -19.01 -2.05
C SER A 65 38.31 -18.57 -2.70
N ILE A 66 38.45 -17.31 -3.11
CA ILE A 66 39.58 -16.81 -3.92
C ILE A 66 40.37 -15.69 -3.22
N ALA A 67 39.74 -14.90 -2.36
CA ALA A 67 40.28 -13.66 -1.80
C ALA A 67 40.25 -13.65 -0.25
N ASP A 68 41.03 -12.72 0.30
CA ASP A 68 41.19 -12.50 1.74
C ASP A 68 39.85 -12.29 2.48
N LYS A 69 39.73 -12.80 3.72
CA LYS A 69 38.48 -12.80 4.51
C LYS A 69 37.87 -11.40 4.67
N ARG A 70 38.70 -10.35 4.57
CA ARG A 70 38.28 -8.96 4.67
C ARG A 70 37.33 -8.56 3.54
N MET A 71 37.57 -9.04 2.32
CA MET A 71 36.80 -8.64 1.14
C MET A 71 35.44 -9.37 1.07
N SER A 72 35.41 -10.65 1.45
CA SER A 72 34.16 -11.39 1.68
C SER A 72 33.29 -10.73 2.77
N ASN A 73 33.89 -10.36 3.91
CA ASN A 73 33.15 -9.71 5.00
C ASN A 73 32.54 -8.36 4.60
N PHE A 74 33.24 -7.54 3.82
CA PHE A 74 32.68 -6.30 3.29
C PHE A 74 31.46 -6.57 2.40
N LEU A 75 31.51 -7.58 1.53
CA LEU A 75 30.43 -7.87 0.61
C LEU A 75 29.21 -8.51 1.32
N SER A 76 29.46 -9.35 2.32
CA SER A 76 28.42 -9.87 3.22
C SER A 76 27.75 -8.75 4.01
N GLY A 77 28.51 -7.77 4.53
CA GLY A 77 27.94 -6.60 5.20
C GLY A 77 27.03 -5.76 4.28
N VAL A 78 27.37 -5.63 3.00
CA VAL A 78 26.52 -4.97 2.00
C VAL A 78 25.24 -5.77 1.72
N ALA A 79 25.33 -7.11 1.68
CA ALA A 79 24.17 -7.98 1.53
C ALA A 79 23.20 -7.87 2.73
N ASP A 80 23.73 -7.75 3.94
CA ASP A 80 22.92 -7.56 5.15
C ASP A 80 22.21 -6.19 5.16
N CYS A 81 22.90 -5.11 4.81
CA CYS A 81 22.28 -3.79 4.63
C CYS A 81 21.14 -3.81 3.60
N THR A 82 21.33 -4.53 2.48
CA THR A 82 20.28 -4.69 1.46
C THR A 82 19.09 -5.48 1.99
N THR A 83 19.34 -6.50 2.81
CA THR A 83 18.29 -7.28 3.48
C THR A 83 17.48 -6.42 4.46
N GLN A 84 18.15 -5.52 5.18
CA GLN A 84 17.50 -4.55 6.06
C GLN A 84 16.61 -3.57 5.28
N LEU A 85 17.02 -3.20 4.06
CA LEU A 85 16.23 -2.40 3.13
C LEU A 85 14.92 -3.09 2.72
N ILE A 86 14.95 -4.42 2.52
CA ILE A 86 13.74 -5.22 2.22
C ILE A 86 12.74 -5.12 3.38
N GLY A 87 13.23 -5.24 4.62
CA GLY A 87 12.40 -5.09 5.82
C GLY A 87 11.78 -3.69 5.94
N ALA A 88 12.54 -2.64 5.65
CA ALA A 88 12.03 -1.27 5.63
C ALA A 88 10.95 -1.08 4.55
N LEU A 89 11.12 -1.69 3.38
CA LEU A 89 10.14 -1.63 2.29
C LEU A 89 8.80 -2.29 2.67
N LEU A 90 8.87 -3.43 3.36
CA LEU A 90 7.70 -4.09 3.95
C LEU A 90 6.99 -3.19 4.96
N GLY A 91 7.75 -2.50 5.81
CA GLY A 91 7.21 -1.53 6.77
C GLY A 91 6.46 -0.38 6.11
N VAL A 92 7.04 0.22 5.06
CA VAL A 92 6.37 1.27 4.27
C VAL A 92 5.08 0.75 3.64
N GLY A 93 5.09 -0.47 3.11
CA GLY A 93 3.88 -1.12 2.57
C GLY A 93 2.77 -1.28 3.62
N PHE A 94 3.13 -1.67 4.84
CA PHE A 94 2.17 -1.79 5.94
C PHE A 94 1.57 -0.44 6.33
N VAL A 95 2.39 0.61 6.45
CA VAL A 95 1.91 1.98 6.76
C VAL A 95 0.99 2.51 5.66
N PHE A 96 1.25 2.18 4.40
CA PHE A 96 0.38 2.53 3.28
C PHE A 96 -0.98 1.85 3.38
N LEU A 97 -1.01 0.54 3.70
CA LEU A 97 -2.27 -0.19 3.95
C LEU A 97 -3.07 0.42 5.11
N VAL A 98 -2.41 0.74 6.23
CA VAL A 98 -3.05 1.40 7.38
C VAL A 98 -3.66 2.74 6.98
N THR A 99 -2.93 3.55 6.20
CA THR A 99 -3.42 4.86 5.73
C THR A 99 -4.67 4.71 4.85
N LEU A 100 -4.66 3.74 3.92
CA LEU A 100 -5.82 3.40 3.08
C LEU A 100 -7.03 3.03 3.93
N LEU A 101 -6.82 2.21 4.97
CA LEU A 101 -7.86 1.77 5.88
C LEU A 101 -8.47 2.95 6.67
N LEU A 102 -7.63 3.89 7.14
CA LEU A 102 -8.08 5.10 7.83
C LEU A 102 -8.89 6.04 6.94
N ILE A 103 -8.53 6.17 5.65
CA ILE A 103 -9.28 6.98 4.69
C ILE A 103 -10.68 6.38 4.49
N ILE A 104 -10.78 5.05 4.32
CA ILE A 104 -12.07 4.36 4.14
C ILE A 104 -12.95 4.51 5.38
N CYS A 105 -12.37 4.37 6.58
CA CYS A 105 -13.06 4.58 7.86
C CYS A 105 -13.55 6.02 8.02
N THR A 106 -12.73 7.02 7.67
CA THR A 106 -13.10 8.45 7.81
C THR A 106 -14.22 8.84 6.86
N CYS A 107 -14.27 8.28 5.66
CA CYS A 107 -15.38 8.51 4.73
C CYS A 107 -16.69 7.80 5.17
N ASN A 108 -16.69 7.05 6.28
CA ASN A 108 -17.86 6.35 6.82
C ASN A 108 -18.81 7.22 7.66
N VAL A 109 -18.68 8.54 7.61
CA VAL A 109 -19.49 9.51 8.37
C VAL A 109 -20.99 9.53 7.96
N GLY A 110 -21.43 8.68 7.03
CA GLY A 110 -22.81 8.67 6.50
C GLY A 110 -23.68 7.44 6.82
N VAL A 111 -23.26 6.55 7.72
CA VAL A 111 -24.10 5.44 8.22
C VAL A 111 -24.24 5.54 9.72
N VAL A 112 -25.10 6.48 10.13
CA VAL A 112 -25.93 6.44 11.34
C VAL A 112 -27.35 6.80 10.94
#